data_AF-A0A7J2ZDQ6-F1
#
_entry.id   AF-A0A7J2ZDQ6-F1
#
_cell.length_a   1.000
_cell.length_b   1.000
_cell.length_c   1.000
_cell.angle_alpha   90.00
_cell.angle_beta   90.00
_cell.angle_gamma   90.00
#
_symmetry.space_group_name_H-M   'P 1'
#
loop_
_entity.id
_entity.type
_entity.pdbx_description
1 polymer ?
#
loop_
_entity_poly.entity_id
_entity_poly.type
_entity_poly.pdbx_seq_one_letter_code
_entity_poly.pdbx_strand_id
1 'polypeptide(L)'
;METLKAKCPKCGKTYQLRSKQDSVICDCWQICPTCGEEMTPYTPDTAPKTYGLEGLREMQVVMVCTRHHPHFYGTQKPVEVQADA
;
A
#
# COMPACT_ATOMS: atom_id res chain seq x y z
N MET A 1 5.90 9.82 29.96
CA MET A 1 6.00 9.73 28.47
C MET A 1 4.58 9.64 27.96
N GLU A 2 4.06 10.71 27.38
CA GLU A 2 2.71 10.73 26.81
C GLU A 2 2.77 10.09 25.41
N THR A 3 2.02 9.01 25.20
CA THR A 3 1.89 8.37 23.89
C THR A 3 0.71 8.97 23.15
N LEU A 4 0.96 9.44 21.93
CA LEU A 4 -0.07 9.99 21.06
C LEU A 4 -0.69 8.86 20.25
N LYS A 5 -2.01 8.93 20.03
CA LYS A 5 -2.73 7.95 19.22
C LYS A 5 -2.91 8.52 17.82
N ALA A 6 -2.40 7.83 16.83
CA ALA A 6 -2.59 8.16 15.42
C ALA A 6 -3.44 7.09 14.75
N LYS A 7 -4.37 7.47 13.88
CA LYS A 7 -5.25 6.52 13.18
C LYS A 7 -4.99 6.58 11.68
N CYS A 8 -4.76 5.42 11.06
CA CYS A 8 -4.62 5.36 9.62
C CYS A 8 -5.95 5.75 8.95
N PRO A 9 -5.97 6.74 8.05
CA PRO A 9 -7.20 7.16 7.37
C PRO A 9 -7.73 6.14 6.37
N LYS A 10 -6.94 5.10 6.04
CA LYS A 10 -7.29 4.08 5.03
C LYS A 10 -7.85 2.80 5.64
N CYS A 11 -7.18 2.23 6.63
CA CYS A 11 -7.61 0.98 7.27
C CYS A 11 -8.18 1.16 8.68
N GLY A 12 -8.01 2.34 9.28
CA GLY A 12 -8.45 2.62 10.65
C GLY A 12 -7.56 2.03 11.75
N LYS A 13 -6.43 1.38 11.42
CA LYS A 13 -5.44 0.91 12.42
C LYS A 13 -4.96 2.09 13.27
N THR A 14 -4.88 1.88 14.58
CA THR A 14 -4.36 2.86 15.53
C THR A 14 -2.92 2.56 15.89
N TYR A 15 -2.05 3.55 15.78
CA TYR A 15 -0.65 3.50 16.13
C TYR A 15 -0.39 4.37 17.37
N GLN A 16 0.54 3.94 18.22
CA GLN A 16 1.00 4.70 19.38
C GLN A 16 2.34 5.33 19.04
N LEU A 17 2.35 6.65 18.91
CA LEU A 17 3.52 7.44 18.58
C LEU A 17 4.09 8.10 19.83
N ARG A 18 5.41 8.28 19.89
CA ARG A 18 6.08 8.89 21.04
C ARG A 18 6.09 10.42 20.99
N SER A 19 5.90 11.00 19.81
CA SER A 19 5.92 12.45 19.57
C SER A 19 5.06 12.81 18.35
N LYS A 20 4.64 14.07 18.24
CA LYS A 20 3.88 14.57 17.06
C LYS A 20 4.70 14.57 15.77
N GLN A 21 6.03 14.60 15.90
CA GLN A 21 6.96 14.54 14.77
C GLN A 21 7.25 13.09 14.33
N ASP A 22 6.79 12.11 15.09
CA ASP A 22 6.96 10.71 14.73
C ASP A 22 5.92 10.36 13.65
N SER A 23 6.35 9.62 12.63
CA SER A 23 5.49 9.18 11.54
C SER A 23 5.68 7.68 11.36
N VAL A 24 4.58 6.95 11.26
CA VAL A 24 4.61 5.50 11.00
C VAL A 24 3.98 5.19 9.66
N ILE A 25 4.63 4.34 8.89
CA ILE A 25 4.09 3.88 7.62
C ILE A 25 3.12 2.73 7.91
N CYS A 26 1.85 2.95 7.59
CA CYS A 26 0.86 1.89 7.67
C CYS A 26 1.09 0.87 6.55
N ASP A 27 1.06 -0.41 6.90
CA ASP A 27 1.22 -1.59 6.05
C ASP A 27 -0.07 -2.02 5.34
N CYS A 28 -1.16 -1.26 5.46
CA CYS A 28 -2.45 -1.66 4.87
C CYS A 28 -2.42 -1.79 3.34
N TRP A 29 -1.51 -1.08 2.68
CA TRP A 29 -1.29 -1.17 1.24
C TRP A 29 -0.68 -2.51 0.82
N GLN A 30 -0.12 -3.28 1.77
CA GLN A 30 0.40 -4.63 1.53
C GLN A 30 -0.64 -5.70 1.77
N ILE A 31 -1.81 -5.37 2.32
CA ILE A 31 -2.85 -6.36 2.65
C ILE A 31 -3.97 -6.28 1.61
N CYS A 32 -4.35 -7.43 1.05
CA CYS A 32 -5.44 -7.50 0.10
C CYS A 32 -6.76 -7.16 0.79
N PRO A 33 -7.51 -6.14 0.34
CA PRO A 33 -8.80 -5.79 0.95
C PRO A 33 -9.89 -6.85 0.68
N THR A 34 -9.63 -7.80 -0.22
CA THR A 34 -10.59 -8.84 -0.61
C THR A 34 -10.48 -10.09 0.28
N CYS A 35 -9.27 -10.55 0.60
CA CYS A 35 -9.04 -11.75 1.43
C CYS A 35 -8.32 -11.49 2.76
N GLY A 36 -7.74 -10.31 2.95
CA GLY A 36 -6.92 -10.00 4.12
C GLY A 36 -5.52 -10.62 4.11
N GLU A 37 -5.10 -11.26 3.02
CA GLU A 37 -3.76 -11.84 2.90
C GLU A 37 -2.72 -10.82 2.41
N GLU A 38 -1.46 -11.02 2.75
CA GLU A 38 -0.36 -10.20 2.27
C GLU A 38 -0.20 -10.35 0.75
N MET A 39 -0.19 -9.21 0.07
CA MET A 39 0.04 -9.09 -1.35
C MET A 39 1.53 -9.15 -1.65
N THR A 40 1.87 -9.49 -2.89
CA THR A 40 3.26 -9.44 -3.36
C THR A 40 3.53 -8.15 -4.13
N PRO A 41 4.75 -7.59 -4.07
CA PRO A 41 5.12 -6.45 -4.91
C PRO A 41 4.91 -6.78 -6.38
N TYR A 42 4.22 -5.89 -7.09
CA TYR A 42 4.04 -6.05 -8.52
C TYR A 42 5.27 -5.48 -9.25
N THR A 43 6.10 -6.36 -9.79
CA THR A 43 7.16 -5.98 -10.71
C THR A 43 6.68 -6.21 -12.14
N PRO A 44 6.29 -5.17 -12.90
CA PRO A 44 6.01 -5.36 -14.31
C PRO A 44 7.29 -5.83 -15.00
N ASP A 45 7.15 -6.83 -15.87
CA ASP A 45 8.26 -7.35 -16.67
C ASP A 45 8.78 -6.21 -17.57
N THR A 46 9.93 -5.62 -17.21
CA THR A 46 10.57 -4.51 -17.94
C THR A 46 11.34 -4.97 -19.16
N ALA A 47 11.12 -6.23 -19.60
CA ALA A 47 11.80 -6.78 -20.76
C ALA A 47 11.48 -5.92 -22.02
N PRO A 48 12.49 -5.44 -22.76
CA PRO A 48 12.29 -4.50 -23.89
C PRO A 48 11.40 -5.03 -25.02
N LYS A 49 11.11 -6.34 -25.05
CA LYS A 49 10.16 -6.98 -25.97
C LYS A 49 8.68 -6.64 -25.70
N THR A 50 8.34 -5.97 -24.61
CA THR A 50 6.97 -5.48 -24.30
C THR A 50 6.81 -3.96 -24.48
N TYR A 51 7.90 -3.21 -24.67
CA TYR A 51 7.88 -1.76 -24.95
C TYR A 51 7.92 -1.48 -26.45
N GLY A 52 6.92 -2.00 -27.18
CA GLY A 52 6.78 -1.79 -28.62
C GLY A 52 5.39 -1.37 -29.07
N LEU A 53 4.46 -1.13 -28.14
CA LEU A 53 3.08 -0.78 -28.47
C LEU A 53 2.63 0.39 -27.60
N GLU A 54 2.30 1.48 -28.28
CA GLU A 54 1.73 2.71 -27.75
C GLU A 54 0.63 2.46 -26.71
N GLY A 55 0.63 3.23 -25.63
CA GLY A 55 -0.55 3.36 -24.75
C GLY A 55 -0.58 2.49 -23.49
N LEU A 56 0.56 2.00 -23.00
CA LEU A 56 0.66 1.45 -21.64
C LEU A 56 0.37 2.58 -20.63
N ARG A 57 -0.91 2.76 -20.32
CA ARG A 57 -1.37 3.44 -19.11
C ARG A 57 -0.50 2.91 -17.99
N GLU A 58 0.32 3.78 -17.42
CA GLU A 58 1.17 3.49 -16.26
C GLU A 58 0.27 2.95 -15.16
N MET A 59 0.06 1.64 -15.15
CA MET A 59 -0.65 0.95 -14.11
C MET A 59 0.32 1.03 -12.93
N GLN A 60 0.16 2.07 -12.10
CA GLN A 60 0.88 2.28 -10.84
C GLN A 60 0.44 1.21 -9.82
N VAL A 61 0.43 -0.04 -10.26
CA VAL A 61 0.18 -1.21 -9.44
C VAL A 61 1.44 -1.38 -8.62
N VAL A 62 1.26 -1.25 -7.31
CA VAL A 62 2.33 -1.39 -6.33
C VAL A 62 2.35 -2.83 -5.82
N MET A 63 1.18 -3.42 -5.62
CA MET A 63 1.00 -4.75 -5.03
C MET A 63 -0.02 -5.57 -5.83
N VAL A 64 0.10 -6.89 -5.83
CA VAL A 64 -0.85 -7.81 -6.45
C VAL A 64 -1.21 -8.96 -5.51
N CYS A 65 -2.48 -9.34 -5.50
CA CYS A 65 -2.96 -10.56 -4.85
C CYS A 65 -3.34 -11.58 -5.93
N THR A 66 -2.57 -12.66 -6.03
CA THR A 66 -2.79 -13.76 -6.99
C THR A 66 -3.73 -14.85 -6.46
N ARG A 67 -4.30 -14.67 -5.26
CA ARG A 67 -5.24 -15.62 -4.63
C ARG A 67 -6.65 -15.58 -5.23
N HIS A 68 -6.96 -14.56 -6.03
CA HIS A 68 -8.28 -14.35 -6.61
C HIS A 68 -8.22 -14.43 -8.14
N HIS A 69 -9.29 -14.90 -8.77
CA HIS A 69 -9.48 -14.78 -10.21
C HIS A 69 -10.76 -13.97 -10.47
N PRO A 70 -10.65 -12.74 -11.01
CA PRO A 70 -9.43 -12.05 -11.44
C PRO A 70 -8.52 -11.64 -10.27
N HIS A 71 -7.20 -11.55 -10.52
CA HIS A 71 -6.23 -11.09 -9.52
C HIS A 71 -6.59 -9.68 -9.04
N PHE A 72 -6.35 -9.38 -7.77
CA PHE A 72 -6.51 -8.03 -7.25
C PHE A 72 -5.22 -7.23 -7.42
N TYR A 73 -5.30 -6.07 -8.06
CA TYR A 73 -4.16 -5.18 -8.30
C TYR A 73 -4.31 -3.94 -7.41
N GLY A 74 -3.45 -3.82 -6.40
CA GLY A 74 -3.39 -2.69 -5.50
C GLY A 74 -2.56 -1.55 -6.08
N THR A 75 -3.18 -0.39 -6.30
CA THR A 75 -2.51 0.85 -6.71
C THR A 75 -2.20 1.77 -5.53
N GLN A 76 -2.49 1.31 -4.31
CA GLN A 76 -2.31 2.09 -3.10
C GLN A 76 -0.83 2.20 -2.72
N LYS A 77 -0.37 3.43 -2.51
CA LYS A 77 0.98 3.73 -2.00
C LYS A 77 1.04 3.60 -0.47
N PRO A 78 2.25 3.44 0.11
CA PRO A 78 2.44 3.48 1.55
C PRO A 78 1.80 4.72 2.17
N VAL A 79 1.02 4.51 3.24
CA VAL A 79 0.27 5.59 3.90
C VAL A 79 1.07 6.01 5.13
N GLU A 80 1.59 7.22 5.12
CA GLU A 80 2.19 7.81 6.30
C GLU A 80 1.09 8.23 7.28
N VAL A 81 1.23 7.81 8.53
CA VAL A 81 0.31 8.10 9.62
C VAL A 81 1.05 8.95 10.65
N GLN A 82 0.50 10.13 10.90
CA GLN A 82 1.02 11.11 11.86
C GLN A 82 0.02 11.29 13.01
N ALA A 83 0.51 11.64 14.20
CA ALA A 83 -0.36 11.93 15.33
C ALA A 83 -1.17 13.21 15.07
N ASP A 84 -2.47 13.16 15.37
CA ASP A 84 -3.32 14.34 15.37
C ASP A 84 -2.87 15.28 16.52
N ALA A 85 -2.68 16.55 16.20
CA ALA A 85 -2.07 17.54 17.08
C ALA A 85 -3.10 18.18 18.03
#